data_AF-A0A520G5L6-F1
#
_entry.id   AF-A0A520G5L6-F1
#
_cell.length_a   1.000
_cell.length_b   1.000
_cell.length_c   1.000
_cell.angle_alpha   90.00
_cell.angle_beta   90.00
_cell.angle_gamma   90.00
#
_symmetry.space_group_name_H-M   'P 1'
#
loop_
_entity.id
_entity.type
_entity.pdbx_description
1 polymer ?
#
loop_
_entity_poly.entity_id
_entity_poly.type
_entity_poly.pdbx_seq_one_letter_code
_entity_poly.pdbx_strand_id
1 'polypeptide(L)' 'PARVGDATAGLLALQRDGTAASPVPRPITGDVAERSYQRYLKSFEQPIPERFGFSTAGGGGGSQGGAGR' A
#
# COMPACT_ATOMS: atom_id res chain seq x y z
N PRO A 1 -29.71 5.78 -22.51
CA PRO A 1 -29.21 5.12 -21.28
C PRO A 1 -27.84 4.49 -21.56
N ALA A 2 -26.89 4.56 -20.63
CA ALA A 2 -25.61 3.86 -20.78
C ALA A 2 -25.84 2.33 -20.77
N ARG A 3 -25.13 1.59 -21.62
CA ARG A 3 -25.23 0.13 -21.70
C ARG A 3 -24.31 -0.50 -20.66
N VAL A 4 -24.66 -1.72 -20.25
CA VAL A 4 -23.76 -2.54 -19.43
C VAL A 4 -22.44 -2.72 -20.19
N GLY A 5 -21.32 -2.41 -19.55
CA GLY A 5 -19.97 -2.54 -20.12
C GLY A 5 -19.34 -1.24 -20.64
N ASP A 6 -20.12 -0.18 -20.87
CA ASP A 6 -19.60 1.10 -21.38
C ASP A 6 -18.54 1.70 -20.43
N ALA A 7 -18.78 1.64 -19.12
CA ALA A 7 -17.84 2.11 -18.11
C ALA A 7 -16.53 1.29 -18.09
N THR A 8 -16.64 -0.04 -18.19
CA THR A 8 -15.46 -0.93 -18.23
C THR A 8 -14.63 -0.69 -19.48
N ALA A 9 -15.28 -0.58 -20.65
CA ALA A 9 -14.61 -0.27 -21.90
C ALA A 9 -13.89 1.08 -21.85
N GLY A 10 -14.53 2.10 -21.25
CA GLY A 10 -13.92 3.41 -21.03
C GLY A 10 -12.69 3.36 -20.12
N LEU A 11 -12.74 2.61 -19.01
CA LEU A 11 -11.60 2.45 -18.11
C LEU A 11 -10.42 1.72 -18.77
N LEU A 12 -10.70 0.67 -19.57
CA LEU A 12 -9.66 -0.05 -20.30
C LEU A 12 -9.03 0.82 -21.39
N ALA A 13 -9.83 1.62 -22.11
CA ALA A 13 -9.30 2.59 -23.07
C ALA A 13 -8.38 3.60 -22.38
N LEU A 14 -8.79 4.15 -21.23
CA LEU A 14 -7.99 5.09 -20.44
C LEU A 14 -6.66 4.47 -19.95
N GLN A 15 -6.70 3.21 -19.48
CA GLN A 15 -5.48 2.50 -19.07
C GLN A 15 -4.52 2.29 -20.24
N ARG A 16 -5.05 1.92 -21.42
CA ARG A 16 -4.25 1.70 -22.63
C ARG A 16 -3.61 2.99 -23.14
N ASP A 17 -4.36 4.09 -23.11
CA ASP A 17 -3.86 5.39 -23.56
C ASP A 17 -2.77 5.93 -22.61
N GLY A 18 -2.82 5.56 -21.32
CA GLY A 18 -1.78 5.91 -20.35
C GLY A 18 -1.68 7.41 -20.03
N THR A 19 -2.54 8.25 -20.60
CA THR A 19 -2.54 9.71 -20.44
C THR A 19 -2.90 10.16 -19.03
N ALA A 20 -3.58 9.31 -18.26
CA ALA A 20 -3.86 9.54 -16.83
C ALA A 20 -2.67 9.18 -15.91
N ALA A 21 -1.62 8.54 -16.43
CA ALA A 21 -0.43 8.24 -15.64
C ALA A 21 0.40 9.52 -15.40
N SER A 22 1.19 9.52 -14.31
CA SER A 22 2.15 10.60 -14.05
C SER A 22 3.16 10.68 -15.20
N PRO A 23 3.38 11.86 -15.80
CA PRO A 23 4.41 12.04 -16.83
C PRO A 23 5.82 11.98 -16.24
N VAL A 24 5.95 12.15 -14.92
CA VAL A 24 7.22 12.05 -14.20
C VAL A 24 7.46 10.60 -13.80
N PRO A 25 8.56 9.96 -14.27
CA PRO A 25 8.96 8.64 -13.81
C PRO A 25 9.25 8.66 -12.31
N ARG A 26 8.72 7.69 -11.57
CA ARG A 26 9.01 7.49 -10.15
C ARG A 26 9.72 6.15 -9.96
N PRO A 27 11.02 6.07 -10.29
CA PRO A 27 11.78 4.85 -10.06
C PRO A 27 11.89 4.58 -8.55
N ILE A 28 11.93 3.31 -8.18
CA ILE A 28 12.26 2.92 -6.81
C ILE A 28 13.77 3.16 -6.64
N THR A 29 14.12 4.01 -5.67
CA THR A 29 15.52 4.27 -5.32
C THR A 29 16.15 3.06 -4.64
N GLY A 30 17.47 2.90 -4.74
CA GLY A 30 18.18 1.74 -4.19
C GLY A 30 17.94 1.52 -2.69
N ASP A 31 17.90 2.60 -1.91
CA ASP A 31 17.61 2.58 -0.47
C ASP A 31 16.17 2.16 -0.15
N VAL A 32 15.20 2.49 -1.01
CA VAL A 32 13.81 2.04 -0.87
C VAL A 32 13.68 0.58 -1.27
N ALA A 33 14.39 0.17 -2.33
CA ALA A 33 14.43 -1.22 -2.76
C ALA A 33 15.03 -2.13 -1.67
N GLU A 34 16.16 -1.72 -1.09
CA GLU A 34 16.82 -2.45 0.00
C GLU A 34 15.90 -2.56 1.22
N ARG A 35 15.32 -1.46 1.69
CA ARG A 35 14.40 -1.47 2.83
C ARG A 35 13.15 -2.32 2.57
N SER A 36 12.65 -2.33 1.34
CA SER A 36 11.52 -3.18 0.94
C SER A 36 11.88 -4.66 1.03
N TYR A 37 13.08 -5.04 0.58
CA TYR A 37 13.59 -6.40 0.67
C TYR A 37 13.85 -6.82 2.13
N GLN A 38 14.47 -5.96 2.94
CA GLN A 38 14.67 -6.24 4.36
C GLN A 38 13.35 -6.43 5.11
N ARG A 39 12.33 -5.61 4.81
CA ARG A 39 10.98 -5.78 5.39
C ARG A 39 10.35 -7.12 4.97
N TYR A 40 10.54 -7.52 3.71
CA TYR A 40 10.08 -8.83 3.23
C TYR A 40 10.72 -9.97 4.01
N LEU A 41 12.05 -9.96 4.17
CA LEU A 41 12.75 -10.98 4.97
C LEU A 41 12.24 -11.01 6.42
N LYS A 42 12.15 -9.84 7.06
CA LYS A 42 11.65 -9.71 8.44
C LYS A 42 10.21 -10.19 8.62
N SER A 43 9.39 -10.16 7.58
CA SER A 43 7.98 -10.60 7.67
C SER A 43 7.83 -12.08 8.00
N PHE A 44 8.83 -12.91 7.66
CA PHE A 44 8.84 -14.34 7.97
C PHE A 44 9.37 -14.66 9.37
N GLU A 45 10.01 -13.69 10.04
CA GLU A 45 10.49 -13.84 11.42
C GLU A 45 9.35 -13.71 12.44
N GLN A 46 8.17 -13.25 12.00
CA GLN A 46 7.01 -13.09 12.86
C GLN A 46 6.08 -14.30 12.69
N PRO A 47 5.68 -14.97 13.78
CA PRO A 47 4.70 -16.04 13.69
C PRO A 47 3.36 -15.50 13.19
N ILE A 48 2.61 -16.33 12.47
CA ILE A 48 1.24 -15.98 12.06
C ILE A 48 0.41 -15.83 13.35
N PRO A 49 -0.21 -14.65 13.58
CA PRO A 49 -1.09 -14.48 14.72
C PRO A 49 -2.30 -15.40 14.62
N GLU A 50 -2.70 -16.00 15.75
CA GLU A 50 -3.94 -16.79 15.82
C GLU A 50 -5.20 -15.95 15.53
N ARG A 51 -5.13 -14.65 15.81
CA ARG A 51 -6.16 -13.67 15.49
C ARG A 51 -5.52 -12.34 15.10
N PHE A 52 -5.97 -11.76 13.99
CA PHE A 52 -5.70 -10.36 13.67
C PHE A 52 -6.78 -9.50 14.34
N GLY A 53 -6.43 -8.79 15.40
CA GLY A 53 -7.32 -7.78 15.98
C GLY A 53 -7.50 -6.64 14.99
N PHE A 54 -8.71 -6.39 14.51
CA PHE A 54 -8.98 -5.18 13.75
C PHE A 54 -9.16 -4.03 14.76
N SER A 55 -8.24 -3.08 14.76
CA SER A 55 -8.43 -1.81 15.46
C SER A 55 -8.85 -0.77 14.44
N THR A 56 -10.15 -0.66 14.14
CA THR A 56 -10.69 0.58 13.57
C THR A 56 -10.86 1.59 14.70
N ALA A 57 -9.75 2.02 15.31
CA ALA A 57 -9.76 3.13 16.25
C ALA A 57 -9.79 4.43 15.44
N GLY A 58 -11.00 4.85 15.07
CA GLY A 58 -11.24 6.28 14.94
C GLY A 58 -10.96 6.92 16.29
N GLY A 59 -9.94 7.78 16.36
CA GLY A 59 -9.72 8.69 17.47
C GLY A 59 -8.47 8.42 18.31
N GLY A 60 -7.43 9.22 18.06
CA GLY A 60 -6.68 9.90 19.13
C GLY A 60 -5.65 9.10 19.93
N GLY A 61 -4.38 9.32 19.61
CA GLY A 61 -3.37 9.78 20.57
C GLY A 61 -2.87 8.81 21.63
N GLY A 62 -1.58 8.44 21.55
CA GLY A 62 -0.88 7.83 22.67
C GLY A 62 0.50 7.29 22.33
N SER A 63 1.43 8.16 21.95
CA SER A 63 2.86 7.85 22.06
C SER A 63 3.22 7.75 23.55
N GLN A 64 3.74 6.60 23.99
CA GLN A 64 4.56 6.58 25.19
C GLN A 64 5.71 5.61 25.01
N GLY A 65 6.85 6.17 24.62
CA GLY A 65 8.14 5.53 24.73
C GLY A 65 8.76 5.78 26.11
N GLY A 66 9.48 4.77 26.60
CA GLY A 66 10.77 4.99 27.24
C GLY A 66 10.88 4.86 28.78
N ALA A 67 11.97 4.19 29.17
CA ALA A 67 12.65 4.10 30.46
C ALA A 67 11.96 3.21 31.53
N GLY A 68 12.56 2.14 32.06
CA GLY A 68 13.98 1.90 32.29
C GLY A 68 14.40 2.42 33.66
N ARG A 69 14.08 1.67 34.72
CA ARG A 69 14.90 1.34 35.91
C ARG A 69 14.27 0.16 36.64
#